data_AF-A0A6D0DSX9-F1
#
_entry.id   AF-A0A6D0DSX9-F1
#
_cell.length_a   1.000
_cell.length_b   1.000
_cell.length_c   1.000
_cell.angle_alpha   90.00
_cell.angle_beta   90.00
_cell.angle_gamma   90.00
#
_symmetry.space_group_name_H-M   'P 1'
#
loop_
_entity.id
_entity.type
_entity.pdbx_description
1 polymer ?
#
loop_
_entity_poly.entity_id
_entity_poly.type
_entity_poly.pdbx_seq_one_letter_code
_entity_poly.pdbx_strand_id
1 'polypeptide(L)'
;PLRYAAAVENALRKKLEADAGYSGLICKNPNHGHWKIAVWQPELYTLDWLADFLDLNAANDKEIVADYGLGRNCTLFDKTRKWAYRAIRQGWPEYEQWLQACYERASAYNLQFSAPLDENEVRGIAKSIAKWTFNIFSKEK
;
A
#
# COMPACT_ATOMS: atom_id res chain seq x y z
N PRO A 1 -7.49 0.03 -16.15
CA PRO A 1 -8.55 -0.51 -15.23
C PRO A 1 -8.37 -0.07 -13.77
N LEU A 2 -7.27 -0.45 -13.09
CA LEU A 2 -7.09 -0.17 -11.65
C LEU A 2 -7.01 1.32 -11.29
N ARG A 3 -6.38 2.14 -12.15
CA ARG A 3 -6.31 3.60 -11.96
C ARG A 3 -7.69 4.27 -12.00
N TYR A 4 -8.56 3.80 -12.90
CA TYR A 4 -9.92 4.33 -13.04
C TYR A 4 -10.77 3.98 -11.82
N ALA A 5 -10.71 2.72 -11.36
CA ALA A 5 -11.36 2.30 -10.13
C ALA A 5 -10.90 3.13 -8.91
N ALA A 6 -9.58 3.33 -8.75
CA ALA A 6 -9.04 4.14 -7.66
C ALA A 6 -9.48 5.62 -7.71
N ALA A 7 -9.63 6.19 -8.91
CA ALA A 7 -10.13 7.55 -9.07
C ALA A 7 -11.60 7.66 -8.66
N VAL A 8 -12.44 6.72 -9.09
CA VAL A 8 -13.86 6.63 -8.71
C VAL A 8 -14.01 6.44 -7.19
N GLU A 9 -13.25 5.54 -6.59
CA GLU A 9 -13.23 5.31 -5.13
C GLU A 9 -12.84 6.57 -4.35
N ASN A 10 -11.76 7.26 -4.76
CA ASN A 10 -11.32 8.48 -4.08
C ASN A 10 -12.34 9.62 -4.22
N ALA A 11 -12.99 9.74 -5.38
CA ALA A 11 -14.05 10.73 -5.60
C ALA A 11 -15.28 10.43 -4.73
N LEU A 12 -15.69 9.16 -4.61
CA LEU A 12 -16.77 8.75 -3.71
C LEU A 12 -16.43 9.03 -2.24
N ARG A 13 -15.21 8.70 -1.81
CA ARG A 13 -14.72 8.98 -0.46
C ARG A 13 -14.83 10.47 -0.13
N LYS A 14 -14.35 11.34 -1.02
CA LYS A 14 -14.46 12.80 -0.85
C LYS A 14 -15.92 13.26 -0.80
N LYS A 15 -16.76 12.79 -1.72
CA LYS A 15 -18.16 13.21 -1.83
C LYS A 15 -19.02 12.79 -0.63
N LEU A 16 -18.73 11.64 -0.05
CA LEU A 16 -19.46 11.11 1.11
C LEU A 16 -18.82 11.50 2.44
N GLU A 17 -17.76 12.31 2.42
CA GLU A 17 -16.96 12.66 3.61
C GLU A 17 -16.53 11.42 4.41
N ALA A 18 -16.28 10.33 3.68
CA ALA A 18 -15.94 9.05 4.29
C ALA A 18 -14.58 9.15 4.98
N ASP A 19 -14.43 8.40 6.08
CA ASP A 19 -13.18 8.36 6.83
C ASP A 19 -12.04 8.00 5.88
N ALA A 20 -11.10 8.93 5.77
CA ALA A 20 -9.89 8.68 5.03
C ALA A 20 -9.21 7.43 5.62
N GLY A 21 -9.18 7.30 6.95
CA GLY A 21 -8.42 6.32 7.75
C GLY A 21 -8.79 4.87 7.50
N TYR A 22 -9.91 4.65 6.82
CA TYR A 22 -10.48 3.35 6.62
C TYR A 22 -9.62 2.49 5.69
N SER A 23 -8.96 1.48 6.27
CA SER A 23 -8.08 0.56 5.56
C SER A 23 -8.77 -0.71 5.06
N GLY A 24 -10.09 -0.82 5.22
CA GLY A 24 -10.87 -2.03 4.89
C GLY A 24 -10.67 -3.21 5.86
N LEU A 25 -9.78 -3.08 6.85
CA LEU A 25 -9.46 -4.15 7.80
C LEU A 25 -10.43 -4.24 8.98
N ILE A 26 -11.18 -3.17 9.24
CA ILE A 26 -12.22 -3.13 10.28
C ILE A 26 -13.57 -3.27 9.57
N CYS A 27 -13.87 -4.47 9.08
CA CYS A 27 -15.20 -4.79 8.57
C CYS A 27 -15.80 -5.93 9.40
N LYS A 28 -17.05 -5.76 9.84
CA LYS A 28 -17.82 -6.86 10.41
C LYS A 28 -18.28 -7.76 9.28
N ASN A 29 -18.20 -9.09 9.45
CA ASN A 29 -18.74 -10.01 8.46
C ASN A 29 -20.26 -9.80 8.35
N PRO A 30 -20.77 -9.27 7.23
CA PRO A 30 -22.20 -9.00 7.09
C PRO A 30 -23.02 -10.29 7.25
N ASN A 31 -22.51 -11.44 6.82
CA ASN A 31 -23.24 -12.72 6.88
C ASN A 31 -23.34 -13.34 8.29
N HIS A 32 -22.90 -12.64 9.33
CA HIS A 32 -22.96 -13.13 10.70
C HIS A 32 -24.26 -12.70 11.39
N GLY A 33 -25.04 -13.65 11.92
CA GLY A 33 -26.40 -13.42 12.43
C GLY A 33 -26.54 -12.48 13.64
N HIS A 34 -25.44 -12.00 14.21
CA HIS A 34 -25.45 -10.96 15.24
C HIS A 34 -25.61 -9.54 14.68
N TRP A 35 -25.41 -9.32 13.39
CA TRP A 35 -25.49 -7.99 12.78
C TRP A 35 -26.83 -7.80 12.07
N LYS A 36 -27.44 -6.64 12.27
CA LYS A 36 -28.58 -6.21 11.46
C LYS A 36 -28.03 -5.60 10.17
N ILE A 37 -28.26 -6.28 9.05
CA ILE A 37 -27.88 -5.79 7.73
C ILE A 37 -29.09 -5.11 7.09
N ALA A 38 -28.89 -3.95 6.48
CA ALA A 38 -29.84 -3.38 5.53
C ALA A 38 -29.17 -3.37 4.15
N VAL A 39 -29.80 -4.01 3.18
CA VAL A 39 -29.37 -3.97 1.77
C VAL A 39 -30.36 -3.08 1.03
N TRP A 40 -29.88 -1.91 0.61
CA TRP A 40 -30.71 -0.91 -0.08
C TRP A 40 -30.74 -1.12 -1.59
N GLN A 41 -29.71 -1.77 -2.13
CA GLN A 41 -29.62 -2.11 -3.54
C GLN A 41 -28.85 -3.44 -3.70
N PRO A 42 -29.49 -4.51 -4.23
CA PRO A 42 -28.87 -5.82 -4.37
C PRO A 42 -28.03 -5.96 -5.65
N GLU A 43 -28.19 -5.05 -6.61
CA GLU A 43 -27.49 -5.10 -7.89
C GLU A 43 -26.12 -4.40 -7.80
N LEU A 44 -25.15 -4.89 -8.59
CA LEU A 44 -23.83 -4.28 -8.66
C LEU A 44 -23.86 -3.05 -9.57
N TYR A 45 -23.22 -1.98 -9.12
CA TYR A 45 -22.99 -0.80 -9.96
C TYR A 45 -21.77 -0.99 -10.85
N THR A 46 -21.85 -0.48 -12.09
CA THR A 46 -20.67 -0.36 -12.95
C THR A 46 -19.87 0.89 -12.55
N LEU A 47 -18.56 0.86 -12.80
CA LEU A 47 -17.70 2.02 -12.52
C LEU A 47 -18.12 3.25 -13.34
N ASP A 48 -18.59 3.04 -14.58
CA ASP A 48 -19.05 4.12 -15.46
C ASP A 48 -20.33 4.75 -14.93
N TRP A 49 -21.28 3.93 -14.45
CA TRP A 49 -22.49 4.46 -13.82
C TRP A 49 -22.16 5.28 -12.58
N LEU A 50 -21.20 4.85 -11.75
CA LEU A 50 -20.76 5.64 -10.59
C LEU A 50 -20.06 6.94 -11.01
N ALA A 51 -19.27 6.90 -12.08
CA ALA A 51 -18.54 8.05 -12.61
C ALA A 51 -19.46 9.19 -13.04
N ASP A 52 -20.64 8.90 -13.59
CA ASP A 52 -21.62 9.91 -14.04
C ASP A 52 -22.08 10.85 -12.90
N PHE A 53 -21.95 10.42 -11.65
CA PHE A 53 -22.33 11.22 -10.48
C PHE A 53 -21.15 11.90 -9.79
N LEU A 54 -19.93 11.77 -10.33
CA LEU A 54 -18.69 12.20 -9.67
C LEU A 54 -17.92 13.17 -10.55
N ASP A 55 -17.36 14.21 -9.94
CA ASP A 55 -16.40 15.07 -10.63
C ASP A 55 -15.02 14.39 -10.63
N LEU A 56 -14.75 13.61 -11.67
CA LEU A 56 -13.46 12.94 -11.86
C LEU A 56 -12.36 13.88 -12.38
N ASN A 57 -12.69 15.12 -12.79
CA ASN A 57 -11.67 16.07 -13.26
C ASN A 57 -10.80 16.60 -12.12
N ALA A 58 -11.34 16.66 -10.89
CA ALA A 58 -10.58 16.93 -9.68
C ALA A 58 -9.69 15.74 -9.25
N ALA A 59 -9.85 14.56 -9.84
CA ALA A 59 -9.05 13.37 -9.55
C ALA A 59 -7.76 13.27 -10.40
N ASN A 60 -7.53 14.23 -11.31
CA ASN A 60 -6.26 14.42 -12.01
C ASN A 60 -5.24 15.24 -11.20
N ASP A 61 -5.60 15.70 -10.00
CA ASP A 61 -4.59 16.10 -9.03
C ASP A 61 -3.71 14.87 -8.79
N LYS A 62 -2.49 14.99 -9.30
CA LYS A 62 -1.39 14.00 -9.21
C LYS A 62 -0.98 13.67 -7.78
N GLU A 63 -1.77 14.05 -6.80
CA GLU A 63 -1.75 13.47 -5.48
C GLU A 63 -2.61 12.19 -5.47
N ILE A 64 -2.10 11.15 -6.14
CA ILE A 64 -2.07 9.88 -5.42
C ILE A 64 -1.21 10.20 -4.21
N VAL A 65 -1.84 10.60 -3.10
CA VAL A 65 -1.17 10.78 -1.83
C VAL A 65 -0.66 9.39 -1.49
N ALA A 66 0.57 9.09 -1.94
CA ALA A 66 1.29 7.86 -1.62
C ALA A 66 1.46 7.70 -0.10
N ASP A 67 1.12 8.77 0.64
CA ASP A 67 1.07 8.89 2.08
C ASP A 67 -0.24 8.42 2.73
N TYR A 68 -1.21 7.91 1.96
CA TYR A 68 -2.51 7.52 2.51
C TYR A 68 -2.67 6.00 2.64
N GLY A 69 -2.91 5.51 3.87
CA GLY A 69 -3.35 4.13 4.14
C GLY A 69 -2.40 3.04 3.62
N LEU A 70 -2.97 2.05 2.91
CA LEU A 70 -2.27 0.93 2.25
C LEU A 70 -1.17 1.37 1.26
N GLY A 71 -1.24 2.61 0.76
CA GLY A 71 -0.25 3.18 -0.15
C GLY A 71 1.15 3.29 0.48
N ARG A 72 1.25 3.51 1.79
CA ARG A 72 2.55 3.68 2.49
C ARG A 72 3.35 2.38 2.55
N ASN A 73 2.71 1.29 2.96
CA ASN A 73 3.33 -0.04 3.00
C ASN A 73 3.81 -0.46 1.60
N CYS A 74 2.96 -0.32 0.56
CA CYS A 74 3.34 -0.61 -0.82
C CYS A 74 4.47 0.30 -1.32
N THR A 75 4.39 1.61 -1.05
CA THR A 75 5.41 2.59 -1.46
C THR A 75 6.76 2.31 -0.81
N LEU A 76 6.76 2.01 0.49
CA LEU A 76 7.97 1.68 1.24
C LEU A 76 8.60 0.40 0.70
N PHE A 77 7.79 -0.64 0.48
CA PHE A 77 8.24 -1.91 -0.11
C PHE A 77 8.81 -1.69 -1.53
N ASP A 78 8.12 -0.96 -2.39
CA ASP A 78 8.55 -0.71 -3.77
C ASP A 78 9.84 0.11 -3.86
N LYS A 79 9.99 1.14 -3.02
CA LYS A 79 11.23 1.93 -2.94
C LYS A 79 12.39 1.07 -2.44
N THR A 80 12.17 0.31 -1.37
CA THR A 80 13.22 -0.49 -0.72
C THR A 80 13.67 -1.64 -1.61
N ARG A 81 12.75 -2.38 -2.24
CA ARG A 81 13.13 -3.54 -3.08
C ARG A 81 13.93 -3.12 -4.32
N LYS A 82 13.56 -2.01 -4.97
CA LYS A 82 14.27 -1.51 -6.17
C LYS A 82 15.71 -1.14 -5.85
N TRP A 83 15.95 -0.56 -4.68
CA TRP A 83 17.29 -0.34 -4.17
C TRP A 83 17.99 -1.67 -3.87
N ALA A 84 17.33 -2.58 -3.15
CA ALA A 84 17.91 -3.86 -2.71
C ALA A 84 18.41 -4.72 -3.86
N TYR A 85 17.70 -4.77 -4.99
CA TYR A 85 18.10 -5.52 -6.20
C TYR A 85 19.46 -5.09 -6.76
N ARG A 86 19.83 -3.82 -6.56
CA ARG A 86 21.12 -3.28 -7.01
C ARG A 86 22.16 -3.35 -5.90
N ALA A 87 21.76 -3.06 -4.67
CA ALA A 87 22.66 -2.95 -3.52
C ALA A 87 23.24 -4.29 -3.09
N ILE A 88 22.51 -5.41 -3.24
CA ILE A 88 23.02 -6.74 -2.83
C ILE A 88 24.33 -7.14 -3.54
N ARG A 89 24.53 -6.62 -4.76
CA ARG A 89 25.72 -6.88 -5.57
C ARG A 89 26.97 -6.13 -5.10
N GLN A 90 26.83 -5.20 -4.15
CA GLN A 90 27.93 -4.40 -3.58
C GLN A 90 28.67 -5.15 -2.47
N GLY A 91 29.09 -6.38 -2.73
CA GLY A 91 29.89 -7.17 -1.81
C GLY A 91 29.24 -8.42 -1.24
N TRP A 92 28.00 -8.75 -1.63
CA TRP A 92 27.31 -10.00 -1.24
C TRP A 92 27.41 -10.28 0.28
N PRO A 93 26.88 -9.37 1.12
CA PRO A 93 27.02 -9.47 2.57
C PRO A 93 26.30 -10.69 3.13
N GLU A 94 26.75 -11.14 4.31
CA GLU A 94 26.05 -12.15 5.11
C GLU A 94 24.63 -11.72 5.45
N TYR A 95 23.72 -12.70 5.64
CA TYR A 95 22.29 -12.43 5.75
C TYR A 95 21.93 -11.43 6.87
N GLU A 96 22.54 -11.53 8.05
CA GLU A 96 22.26 -10.59 9.15
C GLU A 96 22.70 -9.16 8.84
N GLN A 97 23.86 -9.00 8.21
CA GLN A 97 24.34 -7.68 7.76
C GLN A 97 23.44 -7.13 6.65
N TRP A 98 22.97 -8.00 5.75
CA TRP A 98 22.05 -7.63 4.69
C TRP A 98 20.67 -7.21 5.21
N LEU A 99 20.15 -7.95 6.20
CA LEU A 99 18.91 -7.63 6.88
C LEU A 99 18.99 -6.27 7.57
N GLN A 100 20.09 -6.01 8.28
CA GLN A 100 20.35 -4.73 8.92
C GLN A 100 20.40 -3.58 7.89
N ALA A 101 21.11 -3.76 6.78
CA ALA A 101 21.16 -2.77 5.70
C ALA A 101 19.79 -2.50 5.06
N CYS A 102 18.98 -3.56 4.86
CA CYS A 102 17.62 -3.42 4.36
C CYS A 102 16.71 -2.67 5.35
N TYR A 103 16.88 -2.94 6.65
CA TYR A 103 16.15 -2.25 7.71
C TYR A 103 16.51 -0.77 7.78
N GLU A 104 17.79 -0.43 7.82
CA GLU A 104 18.26 0.97 7.83
C GLU A 104 17.73 1.74 6.62
N ARG A 105 17.73 1.10 5.44
CA ARG A 105 17.20 1.71 4.23
C ARG A 105 15.70 1.92 4.28
N ALA A 106 14.95 0.92 4.75
CA ALA A 106 13.50 1.03 4.92
C ALA A 106 13.15 2.12 5.95
N SER A 107 13.84 2.16 7.09
CA SER A 107 13.68 3.20 8.10
C SER A 107 13.96 4.59 7.56
N ALA A 108 15.02 4.77 6.76
CA ALA A 108 15.32 6.05 6.12
C ALA A 108 14.22 6.52 5.15
N TYR A 109 13.57 5.60 4.43
CA TYR A 109 12.42 5.95 3.59
C TYR A 109 11.15 6.19 4.40
N ASN A 110 10.97 5.48 5.52
CA ASN A 110 9.82 5.65 6.41
C ASN A 110 9.78 7.06 7.03
N LEU A 111 10.95 7.63 7.35
CA LEU A 111 11.08 9.00 7.86
C LEU A 111 10.67 10.10 6.85
N GLN A 112 10.48 9.75 5.57
CA GLN A 112 10.05 10.70 4.54
C GLN A 112 8.53 10.82 4.45
N PHE A 113 7.78 9.94 5.11
CA PHE A 113 6.32 10.03 5.17
C PHE A 113 5.89 11.10 6.17
N SER A 114 4.78 11.79 5.90
CA SER A 114 4.19 12.74 6.85
C SER A 114 3.75 12.05 8.15
N ALA A 115 3.31 10.79 8.04
CA ALA A 115 2.98 9.90 9.14
C ALA A 115 3.72 8.56 8.97
N PRO A 116 4.89 8.38 9.61
CA PRO A 116 5.68 7.15 9.52
C PRO A 116 4.91 5.90 9.96
N LEU A 117 5.25 4.75 9.38
CA LEU A 117 4.77 3.44 9.78
C LEU A 117 5.43 2.98 11.10
N ASP A 118 4.77 2.06 11.79
CA ASP A 118 5.29 1.47 13.03
C ASP A 118 6.57 0.66 12.77
N GLU A 119 7.45 0.60 13.77
CA GLU A 119 8.73 -0.11 13.66
C GLU A 119 8.56 -1.58 13.27
N ASN A 120 7.51 -2.23 13.78
CA ASN A 120 7.19 -3.62 13.47
C ASN A 120 6.84 -3.82 11.99
N GLU A 121 6.11 -2.88 11.38
CA GLU A 121 5.77 -2.93 9.95
C GLU A 121 7.03 -2.75 9.09
N VAL A 122 7.86 -1.77 9.42
CA VAL A 122 9.13 -1.50 8.73
C VAL A 122 10.04 -2.72 8.80
N ARG A 123 10.18 -3.33 9.98
CA ARG A 123 10.98 -4.55 10.18
C ARG A 123 10.43 -5.73 9.38
N GLY A 124 9.10 -5.87 9.30
CA GLY A 124 8.44 -6.88 8.47
C GLY A 124 8.76 -6.72 6.98
N ILE A 125 8.67 -5.50 6.46
CA ILE A 125 9.02 -5.16 5.07
C ILE A 125 10.49 -5.47 4.80
N ALA A 126 11.40 -4.98 5.66
CA ALA A 126 12.83 -5.19 5.51
C ALA A 126 13.19 -6.68 5.47
N LYS A 127 12.60 -7.48 6.38
CA LYS A 127 12.81 -8.93 6.45
C LYS A 127 12.31 -9.65 5.19
N SER A 128 11.16 -9.26 4.67
CA SER A 128 10.60 -9.81 3.44
C SER A 128 11.54 -9.58 2.24
N ILE A 129 12.03 -8.35 2.09
CA ILE A 129 12.93 -7.96 1.00
C ILE A 129 14.29 -8.64 1.14
N ALA A 130 14.88 -8.61 2.33
CA ALA A 130 16.18 -9.22 2.60
C ALA A 130 16.16 -10.72 2.30
N LYS A 131 15.16 -11.45 2.80
CA LYS A 131 15.00 -12.89 2.55
C LYS A 131 14.85 -13.20 1.06
N TRP A 132 14.00 -12.46 0.34
CA TRP A 132 13.79 -12.72 -1.08
C TRP A 132 15.05 -12.43 -1.90
N THR A 133 15.69 -11.29 -1.66
CA THR A 133 16.89 -10.89 -2.41
C THR A 133 18.08 -11.82 -2.16
N PHE A 134 18.29 -12.24 -0.92
CA PHE A 134 19.34 -13.17 -0.55
C PHE A 134 19.17 -14.57 -1.20
N ASN A 135 17.91 -15.03 -1.34
CA ASN A 135 17.64 -16.34 -1.95
C ASN A 135 17.69 -16.32 -3.48
N ILE A 136 17.38 -15.19 -4.11
CA ILE A 136 17.19 -15.10 -5.57
C ILE A 136 18.45 -14.63 -6.28
N PHE A 137 19.18 -13.66 -5.72
CA PHE A 137 20.40 -13.14 -6.32
C PHE A 137 21.61 -13.88 -5.78
N SER A 138 22.52 -14.28 -6.67
CA SER A 138 23.81 -14.84 -6.33
C SER A 138 24.87 -14.27 -7.26
N LYS A 139 26.15 -14.39 -6.90
CA LYS A 139 27.26 -13.91 -7.75
C LYS A 139 27.29 -14.55 -9.13
N GLU A 140 26.70 -15.73 -9.27
CA GLU A 140 26.70 -16.56 -10.48
C GLU A 140 25.48 -16.30 -11.38
N LYS A 141 24.49 -15.51 -10.94
CA LYS A 141 23.26 -15.18 -11.68
C LYS A 141 23.08 -13.68 -11.89
#